data_AF-A0ABD3A8J6-F1
#
_entry.id   AF-A0ABD3A8J6-F1
#
_cell.length_a   1.000
_cell.length_b   1.000
_cell.length_c   1.000
_cell.angle_alpha   90.00
_cell.angle_beta   90.00
_cell.angle_gamma   90.00
#
_symmetry.space_group_name_H-M   'P 1'
#
loop_
_entity.id
_entity.type
_entity.pdbx_description
1 polymer ?
#
loop_
_entity_poly.entity_id
_entity_poly.type
_entity_poly.pdbx_seq_one_letter_code
_entity_poly.pdbx_strand_id
1 'polypeptide(L)'
;MPELENGLGITKLVAMVQEMSMKLWWIFRTKNSLWRKFKTFRYGCNVLHPSCAELMRSSSLTWRRTSVKDIVEPYIGVLIREGSASFWFGKWEDDNLVDADPIHDLALN
;
A
#
# COMPACT_ATOMS: atom_id res chain seq x y z
N MET A 1 25.00 -14.31 3.19
CA MET A 1 24.79 -13.56 4.45
C MET A 1 25.04 -12.10 4.14
N PRO A 2 24.16 -11.13 4.47
CA PRO A 2 24.51 -9.75 4.25
C PRO A 2 25.47 -9.34 5.37
N GLU A 3 26.71 -9.08 4.96
CA GLU A 3 27.80 -8.71 5.85
C GLU A 3 27.50 -7.33 6.43
N LEU A 4 27.31 -7.34 7.75
CA LEU A 4 27.59 -6.30 8.73
C LEU A 4 28.29 -5.05 8.17
N GLU A 5 27.55 -4.14 7.52
CA GLU A 5 28.04 -2.78 7.25
C GLU A 5 28.24 -2.05 8.59
N ASN A 6 29.47 -2.14 9.10
CA ASN A 6 30.14 -1.19 9.97
C ASN A 6 29.39 -0.70 11.21
N GLY A 7 28.53 -1.47 11.89
CA GLY A 7 28.03 -1.16 13.24
C GLY A 7 27.30 0.20 13.43
N LEU A 8 27.14 1.00 12.37
CA LEU A 8 26.73 2.40 12.39
C LEU A 8 25.21 2.58 12.39
N GLY A 9 24.45 1.49 12.31
CA GLY A 9 22.98 1.54 12.33
C GLY A 9 22.36 2.22 11.10
N ILE A 10 23.15 2.58 10.09
CA ILE A 10 22.67 3.26 8.87
C ILE A 10 21.74 2.36 8.07
N THR A 11 22.03 1.07 7.97
CA THR A 11 21.12 0.08 7.37
C THR A 11 19.79 0.01 8.13
N LYS A 12 19.82 0.14 9.46
CA LYS A 12 18.59 0.20 10.29
C LYS A 12 17.81 1.48 10.03
N LEU A 13 18.48 2.62 9.86
CA LEU A 13 17.82 3.89 9.54
C LEU A 13 17.20 3.87 8.15
N VAL A 14 17.89 3.33 7.15
CA VAL A 14 17.36 3.19 5.78
C VAL A 14 16.12 2.29 5.79
N ALA A 15 16.18 1.14 6.47
CA ALA A 15 15.02 0.26 6.65
C ALA A 15 13.87 0.98 7.36
N MET A 16 14.14 1.71 8.45
CA MET A 16 13.14 2.48 9.17
C MET A 16 12.49 3.57 8.31
N VAL A 17 13.26 4.26 7.46
CA VAL A 17 12.73 5.25 6.51
C VAL A 17 11.85 4.58 5.46
N GLN A 18 12.21 3.40 4.98
CA GLN A 18 11.37 2.61 4.06
C GLN A 18 10.06 2.20 4.75
N GLU A 19 10.12 1.61 5.94
CA GLU A 19 8.94 1.22 6.73
C GLU A 19 8.00 2.41 6.99
N MET A 20 8.55 3.57 7.37
CA MET A 20 7.78 4.79 7.56
C MET A 20 7.13 5.27 6.25
N SER A 21 7.83 5.11 5.12
CA SER A 21 7.29 5.45 3.80
C SER A 21 6.15 4.52 3.40
N MET A 22 6.26 3.22 3.70
CA MET A 22 5.19 2.24 3.48
C MET A 22 3.98 2.57 4.35
N LYS A 23 4.21 2.89 5.63
CA LYS A 23 3.15 3.33 6.55
C LYS A 23 2.48 4.64 6.09
N LEU A 24 3.26 5.57 5.53
CA LEU A 24 2.74 6.81 4.96
C LEU A 24 1.82 6.52 3.76
N TRP A 25 2.21 5.61 2.87
CA TRP A 25 1.37 5.16 1.75
C TRP A 25 0.07 4.50 2.24
N TRP A 26 0.17 3.61 3.21
CA TRP A 26 -0.98 2.96 3.82
C TRP A 26 -1.97 3.98 4.42
N ILE A 27 -1.47 4.98 5.16
CA ILE A 27 -2.29 6.06 5.72
C ILE A 27 -2.97 6.86 4.60
N PHE A 28 -2.26 7.13 3.51
CA PHE A 28 -2.84 7.81 2.36
C PHE A 28 -3.98 6.99 1.72
N ARG A 29 -3.85 5.66 1.63
CA ARG A 29 -4.88 4.78 1.06
C ARG A 29 -6.10 4.65 1.96
N THR A 30 -5.90 4.46 3.26
CA THR A 30 -6.97 4.08 4.20
C THR A 30 -7.60 5.27 4.94
N LYS A 31 -6.85 6.31 5.28
CA LYS A 31 -7.36 7.39 6.14
C LYS A 31 -7.95 8.56 5.34
N ASN A 32 -9.15 8.98 5.72
CA ASN A 32 -9.77 10.18 5.17
C ASN A 32 -9.28 11.48 5.85
N SER A 33 -7.99 11.79 5.70
CA SER A 33 -7.39 13.01 6.26
C SER A 33 -7.47 14.21 5.31
N LEU A 34 -7.35 15.44 5.85
CA LEU A 34 -7.22 16.65 5.04
C LEU A 34 -6.01 16.58 4.09
N TRP A 35 -4.89 16.04 4.59
CA TRP A 35 -3.69 15.80 3.79
C TRP A 35 -4.00 14.89 2.59
N ARG A 36 -4.74 13.79 2.79
CA ARG A 36 -5.18 12.92 1.68
C ARG A 36 -5.97 13.72 0.65
N LYS A 37 -7.02 14.43 1.07
CA LYS A 37 -7.87 15.22 0.16
C LYS A 37 -7.05 16.24 -0.65
N PHE A 38 -6.16 16.97 0.01
CA PHE A 38 -5.26 17.92 -0.64
C PHE A 38 -4.34 17.25 -1.65
N LYS A 39 -3.73 16.10 -1.29
CA LYS A 39 -2.86 15.32 -2.17
C LYS A 39 -3.64 14.77 -3.38
N THR A 40 -4.82 14.20 -3.16
CA THR A 40 -5.69 13.67 -4.21
C THR A 40 -6.02 14.75 -5.24
N PHE A 41 -6.38 15.95 -4.80
CA PHE A 41 -6.69 17.06 -5.71
C PHE A 41 -5.44 17.58 -6.43
N ARG A 42 -4.33 17.74 -5.71
CA ARG A 42 -3.07 18.27 -6.29
C ARG A 42 -2.45 17.35 -7.34
N TYR A 43 -2.53 16.04 -7.13
CA TYR A 43 -1.86 15.04 -7.99
C TYR A 43 -2.85 14.26 -8.86
N GLY A 44 -4.11 14.70 -8.97
CA GLY A 44 -5.10 14.12 -9.89
C GLY A 44 -5.60 12.72 -9.51
N CYS A 45 -5.41 12.27 -8.26
CA CYS A 45 -5.84 10.94 -7.80
C CYS A 45 -7.36 10.84 -7.57
N ASN A 46 -8.13 11.87 -7.93
CA ASN A 46 -9.59 11.84 -7.98
C ASN A 46 -10.10 11.28 -9.32
N VAL A 47 -9.26 11.29 -10.36
CA VAL A 47 -9.60 10.80 -11.71
C VAL A 47 -8.90 9.47 -11.99
N LEU A 48 -7.67 9.32 -11.49
CA LEU A 48 -6.84 8.13 -11.69
C LEU A 48 -6.59 7.41 -10.37
N HIS A 49 -6.43 6.09 -10.43
CA HIS A 49 -6.04 5.32 -9.25
C HIS A 49 -4.70 5.85 -8.72
N PRO A 50 -4.52 6.02 -7.39
CA PRO A 50 -3.31 6.63 -6.86
C PRO A 50 -2.01 5.91 -7.23
N SER A 51 -2.06 4.61 -7.50
CA SER A 51 -0.90 3.84 -7.97
C SER A 51 -0.42 4.33 -9.35
N CYS A 52 -1.32 4.87 -10.19
CA CYS A 52 -0.98 5.45 -11.49
C CYS A 52 -0.52 6.92 -11.40
N ALA A 53 -0.60 7.56 -10.23
CA ALA A 53 -0.26 8.98 -10.12
C ALA A 53 1.24 9.21 -10.33
N GLU A 54 1.59 10.00 -11.34
CA GLU A 54 2.98 10.26 -11.70
C GLU A 54 3.70 11.18 -10.71
N LEU A 55 5.01 10.99 -10.63
CA LEU A 55 5.91 11.79 -9.81
C LEU A 55 6.50 12.94 -10.62
N MET A 56 5.87 14.11 -10.52
CA MET A 56 6.37 15.33 -11.16
C MET A 56 7.61 15.87 -10.43
N ARG A 57 8.50 16.58 -11.16
CA ARG A 57 9.65 17.29 -10.57
C ARG A 57 9.24 18.31 -9.50
N SER A 58 8.08 18.94 -9.63
CA SER A 58 7.50 19.87 -8.65
C SER A 58 6.78 19.20 -7.47
N SER A 59 6.81 17.87 -7.39
CA SER A 59 6.16 17.12 -6.30
C SER A 59 6.84 17.38 -4.96
N SER A 60 6.02 17.55 -3.92
CA SER A 60 6.54 17.75 -2.56
C SER A 60 7.32 16.54 -2.08
N LEU A 61 8.31 16.75 -1.21
CA LEU A 61 9.16 15.67 -0.68
C LEU A 61 8.33 14.52 -0.06
N THR A 62 7.26 14.87 0.64
CA THR A 62 6.32 13.89 1.21
C THR A 62 5.61 13.04 0.15
N TRP A 63 5.32 13.58 -1.05
CA TRP A 63 4.79 12.79 -2.18
C TRP A 63 5.85 11.89 -2.80
N ARG A 64 7.10 12.36 -2.85
CA ARG A 64 8.20 11.54 -3.36
C ARG A 64 8.40 10.32 -2.49
N ARG A 65 8.25 10.44 -1.17
CA ARG A 65 8.32 9.30 -0.25
C ARG A 65 7.18 8.29 -0.44
N THR A 66 6.06 8.67 -1.04
CA THR A 66 5.01 7.71 -1.41
C THR A 66 5.32 6.92 -2.69
N SER A 67 6.50 7.08 -3.29
CA SER A 67 6.95 6.26 -4.42
C SER A 67 7.11 4.78 -4.09
N VAL A 68 7.08 4.39 -2.80
CA VAL A 68 7.06 2.99 -2.38
C VAL A 68 5.74 2.28 -2.72
N LYS A 69 4.76 2.99 -3.28
CA LYS A 69 3.48 2.45 -3.74
C LYS A 69 3.62 1.18 -4.59
N ASP A 70 4.60 1.13 -5.49
CA ASP A 70 4.78 -0.03 -6.39
C ASP A 70 5.22 -1.29 -5.63
N ILE A 71 5.88 -1.11 -4.49
CA ILE A 71 6.27 -2.18 -3.57
C ILE A 71 5.11 -2.57 -2.67
N VAL A 72 4.33 -1.60 -2.18
CA VAL A 72 3.32 -1.85 -1.13
C VAL A 72 1.99 -2.31 -1.69
N GLU A 73 1.55 -1.75 -2.83
CA GLU A 73 0.25 -2.05 -3.44
C GLU A 73 -0.01 -3.55 -3.68
N PRO A 74 0.97 -4.37 -4.11
CA PRO A 74 0.78 -5.82 -4.21
C PRO A 74 0.42 -6.54 -2.91
N TYR A 75 0.71 -5.92 -1.75
CA TYR A 75 0.42 -6.46 -0.41
C TYR A 75 -0.85 -5.86 0.20
N ILE A 76 -1.52 -4.92 -0.47
CA ILE A 76 -2.78 -4.34 -0.01
C ILE A 76 -3.94 -5.19 -0.54
N GLY A 77 -4.52 -6.02 0.32
CA GLY A 77 -5.79 -6.69 0.05
C GLY A 77 -6.95 -5.69 0.08
N VAL A 78 -7.94 -5.85 -0.81
CA VAL A 78 -9.13 -4.99 -0.83
C VAL A 78 -10.37 -5.79 -0.49
N LEU A 79 -11.04 -5.42 0.60
CA LEU A 79 -12.33 -5.98 0.99
C LEU A 79 -13.44 -5.41 0.09
N ILE A 80 -14.08 -6.28 -0.69
CA ILE A 80 -15.11 -5.90 -1.69
C ILE A 80 -16.31 -5.17 -1.06
N ARG A 81 -16.60 -5.42 0.22
CA ARG A 81 -17.80 -4.89 0.91
C ARG A 81 -17.78 -3.38 1.17
N GLU A 82 -16.63 -2.71 1.09
CA GLU A 82 -16.47 -1.32 1.54
C GLU A 82 -16.52 -0.28 0.40
N GLY A 83 -16.74 -0.70 -0.85
CA GLY A 83 -16.80 0.22 -2.00
C GLY A 83 -15.47 0.92 -2.34
N SER A 84 -14.38 0.52 -1.69
CA SER A 84 -13.00 0.97 -1.93
C SER A 84 -12.25 0.08 -2.93
N ALA A 85 -12.93 -0.96 -3.45
CA ALA A 85 -12.41 -1.91 -4.42
C ALA A 85 -12.12 -1.27 -5.77
N SER A 86 -10.84 -1.25 -6.14
CA SER A 86 -10.41 -0.91 -7.49
C SER A 86 -10.21 -2.23 -8.25
N PHE A 87 -11.18 -2.60 -9.09
CA PHE A 87 -11.23 -3.92 -9.76
C PHE A 87 -9.90 -4.33 -10.40
N TRP A 88 -9.24 -3.41 -11.11
CA TRP A 88 -7.98 -3.65 -11.81
C TRP A 88 -6.73 -3.67 -10.92
N PHE A 89 -6.84 -3.21 -9.67
CA PHE A 89 -5.70 -3.06 -8.74
C PHE A 89 -5.86 -3.90 -7.47
N GLY A 90 -6.99 -4.57 -7.29
CA GLY A 90 -7.20 -5.49 -6.18
C GLY A 90 -6.50 -6.81 -6.42
N LYS A 91 -5.97 -7.40 -5.36
CA LYS A 91 -5.69 -8.84 -5.33
C LYS A 91 -7.00 -9.58 -5.06
N TRP A 92 -7.40 -10.42 -6.01
CA TRP A 92 -8.65 -11.19 -6.00
C TRP A 92 -8.40 -12.68 -5.72
N GLU A 93 -7.19 -13.18 -5.94
CA GLU A 93 -6.76 -14.51 -5.51
C GLU A 93 -5.99 -14.37 -4.20
N ASP A 94 -6.53 -14.96 -3.14
CA ASP A 94 -5.74 -15.36 -1.99
C ASP A 94 -5.21 -16.77 -2.30
N ASP A 95 -3.90 -16.92 -2.43
CA ASP A 95 -3.25 -18.25 -2.43
C ASP A 95 -3.51 -19.02 -1.12
N ASN A 96 -4.09 -18.37 -0.09
CA ASN A 96 -4.40 -18.92 1.23
C ASN A 96 -5.91 -19.11 1.52
N LEU A 97 -6.82 -18.79 0.60
CA LEU A 97 -8.27 -18.97 0.83
C LEU A 97 -8.79 -20.37 0.47
N VAL A 98 -7.96 -21.24 -0.12
CA VAL A 98 -8.37 -22.63 -0.40
C VAL A 98 -8.45 -23.48 0.87
N ASP A 99 -7.83 -23.05 1.98
CA ASP A 99 -7.74 -23.84 3.22
C ASP A 99 -8.53 -23.27 4.42
N ALA A 100 -9.33 -22.21 4.23
CA ALA A 100 -9.93 -21.46 5.36
C ALA A 100 -11.46 -21.50 5.46
N ASP A 101 -12.14 -22.43 4.80
CA ASP A 101 -13.59 -22.64 4.97
C ASP A 101 -13.89 -23.93 5.76
N PRO A 102 -14.05 -23.87 7.10
CA PRO A 102 -14.53 -25.02 7.89
C PRO A 102 -16.05 -25.25 7.80
N ILE A 103 -16.77 -24.49 6.95
CA ILE A 103 -18.24 -24.50 6.89
C ILE A 103 -18.76 -25.48 5.82
N HIS A 104 -17.91 -25.93 4.88
CA HIS A 104 -18.34 -26.88 3.84
C HIS A 104 -18.42 -28.34 4.30
N ASP A 105 -17.82 -28.70 5.45
CA ASP A 105 -17.80 -30.08 5.98
C ASP A 105 -19.02 -30.44 6.87
N LEU A 106 -19.92 -29.50 7.17
CA LEU A 106 -21.12 -29.76 7.99
C LEU A 106 -22.42 -29.92 7.17
N ALA A 107 -22.35 -29.93 5.84
CA ALA A 107 -23.51 -30.09 4.97
C ALA A 107 -23.69 -31.52 4.40
N LEU A 108 -22.81 -32.46 4.76
CA LEU A 108 -22.89 -33.87 4.37
C LEU A 108 -22.64 -34.79 5.57
N ASN A 109 -23.56 -34.78 6.54
CA ASN A 109 -23.84 -35.90 7.45
C ASN A 109 -25.25 -35.79 8.01
#